data_AF-A0A0G0D8F4-F1
#
_entry.id   AF-A0A0G0D8F4-F1
#
_cell.length_a   1.000
_cell.length_b   1.000
_cell.length_c   1.000
_cell.angle_alpha   90.00
_cell.angle_beta   90.00
_cell.angle_gamma   90.00
#
_symmetry.space_group_name_H-M   'P 1'
#
loop_
_entity.id
_entity.type
_entity.pdbx_description
1 polymer ?
#
loop_
_entity_poly.entity_id
_entity_poly.type
_entity_poly.pdbx_seq_one_letter_code
_entity_poly.pdbx_strand_id
1 'polypeptide(L)'
;MFDIFKIFSFLKKTFSRKDVLLILFLIGLYFLTRLINLDKFPIFSDEGIYIRWAKVAWHDASWRFISMTDGKQPLQTWGTIPFLKLFPDNALLAGRLFAVTTGFAALIGTFSILFFLFGKTSALIGSFLYIITPFFLFFDRISLVDSGVNAGFVWILLLTIVLAKYRKLETALILGFVGGFFLLAKSSVRIFFMLGVFTPLLFLEKDWKKLLKNALNYYLLFGLSLIIALVIYNVQRLSPFFQFVDKKNLSFVMGFDEFLK
;
A
#
# COMPACT_ATOMS: atom_id res chain seq x y z
N MET A 1 13.48 -11.63 -22.16
CA MET A 1 12.99 -10.43 -22.87
C MET A 1 11.53 -10.23 -22.52
N PHE A 2 11.17 -8.99 -22.17
CA PHE A 2 9.78 -8.56 -22.06
C PHE A 2 9.09 -8.69 -23.43
N ASP A 3 7.89 -9.26 -23.46
CA ASP A 3 7.11 -9.48 -24.67
C ASP A 3 5.65 -9.17 -24.37
N ILE A 4 5.18 -8.02 -24.87
CA ILE A 4 3.84 -7.53 -24.61
C ILE A 4 2.76 -8.41 -25.23
N PHE A 5 3.07 -9.12 -26.33
CA PHE A 5 2.12 -10.03 -26.97
C PHE A 5 1.91 -11.30 -26.15
N LYS A 6 2.92 -11.75 -25.38
CA LYS A 6 2.75 -12.83 -24.39
C LYS A 6 1.80 -12.44 -23.26
N ILE A 7 1.81 -11.18 -22.85
CA ILE A 7 0.86 -10.68 -21.84
C ILE A 7 -0.55 -10.64 -22.43
N PHE A 8 -0.74 -10.07 -23.62
CA PHE A 8 -2.06 -10.03 -24.27
C PHE A 8 -2.64 -11.42 -24.54
N SER A 9 -1.81 -12.35 -25.02
CA SER A 9 -2.23 -13.74 -25.24
C SER A 9 -2.57 -14.45 -23.93
N PHE A 10 -1.79 -14.23 -22.86
CA PHE A 10 -2.13 -14.72 -21.52
C PHE A 10 -3.48 -14.17 -21.04
N LEU A 11 -3.71 -12.87 -21.15
CA LEU A 11 -4.97 -12.24 -20.73
C LEU A 11 -6.16 -12.77 -21.55
N LYS A 12 -6.02 -12.85 -22.88
CA LYS A 12 -7.07 -13.38 -23.78
C LYS A 12 -7.38 -14.85 -23.52
N LYS A 13 -6.37 -15.64 -23.14
CA LYS A 13 -6.54 -17.05 -22.78
C LYS A 13 -7.19 -17.23 -21.41
N THR A 14 -6.87 -16.35 -20.46
CA THR A 14 -7.27 -16.47 -19.05
C THR A 14 -8.67 -15.90 -18.78
N PHE A 15 -8.97 -14.75 -19.39
CA PHE A 15 -10.21 -14.01 -19.16
C PHE A 15 -11.13 -14.08 -20.37
N SER A 16 -12.35 -14.54 -20.13
CA SER A 16 -13.43 -14.50 -21.12
C SER A 16 -13.96 -13.07 -21.28
N ARG A 17 -14.75 -12.82 -22.35
CA ARG A 17 -15.45 -11.53 -22.51
C ARG A 17 -16.32 -11.19 -21.30
N LYS A 18 -16.98 -12.19 -20.70
CA LYS A 18 -17.80 -12.01 -19.49
C LYS A 18 -16.94 -11.59 -18.29
N ASP A 19 -15.77 -12.21 -18.12
CA ASP A 19 -14.85 -11.85 -17.04
C ASP A 19 -14.37 -10.39 -17.17
N VAL A 20 -14.01 -9.96 -18.38
CA VAL A 20 -13.60 -8.58 -18.66
C VAL A 20 -14.73 -7.59 -18.34
N LEU A 21 -15.96 -7.88 -18.78
CA LEU A 21 -17.12 -7.04 -18.46
C LEU A 21 -17.37 -6.96 -16.95
N LEU A 22 -17.18 -8.06 -16.22
CA LEU A 22 -17.33 -8.07 -14.77
C LEU A 22 -16.23 -7.26 -14.07
N ILE A 23 -14.97 -7.35 -14.54
CA ILE A 23 -13.87 -6.53 -14.01
C ILE A 23 -14.16 -5.05 -14.24
N LEU A 24 -14.60 -4.66 -15.44
CA LEU A 24 -14.99 -3.28 -15.76
C LEU A 24 -16.17 -2.82 -14.89
N PHE A 25 -17.15 -3.69 -14.67
CA PHE A 25 -18.26 -3.42 -13.75
C PHE A 25 -17.76 -3.18 -12.32
N LEU A 26 -16.85 -4.01 -11.80
CA LEU A 26 -16.28 -3.85 -10.46
C LEU A 26 -15.48 -2.54 -10.33
N ILE A 27 -14.69 -2.19 -11.35
CA ILE A 27 -13.97 -0.91 -11.39
C ILE A 27 -14.96 0.26 -11.38
N GLY A 28 -15.99 0.20 -12.22
CA GLY A 28 -17.06 1.20 -12.25
C GLY A 28 -17.78 1.31 -10.89
N LEU A 29 -18.15 0.19 -10.29
CA LEU A 29 -18.81 0.12 -8.99
C LEU A 29 -17.92 0.69 -7.87
N TYR A 30 -16.62 0.41 -7.90
CA TYR A 30 -15.65 1.02 -6.97
C TYR A 30 -15.70 2.54 -7.07
N PHE A 31 -15.51 3.11 -8.26
CA PHE A 31 -15.51 4.56 -8.42
C PHE A 31 -16.87 5.19 -8.12
N LEU A 32 -17.98 4.55 -8.48
CA LEU A 32 -19.33 5.02 -8.14
C LEU A 32 -19.52 5.13 -6.62
N THR A 33 -19.14 4.09 -5.88
CA THR A 33 -19.32 4.06 -4.42
C THR A 33 -18.35 4.99 -3.68
N ARG A 34 -17.16 5.26 -4.24
CA ARG A 34 -16.15 6.11 -3.60
C ARG A 34 -16.27 7.59 -3.99
N LEU A 35 -16.62 7.91 -5.23
CA LEU A 35 -16.61 9.30 -5.72
C LEU A 35 -17.95 10.04 -5.54
N ILE A 36 -19.10 9.36 -5.57
CA ILE A 36 -20.40 10.03 -5.47
C ILE A 36 -20.54 10.69 -4.09
N ASN A 37 -20.78 12.01 -4.08
CA ASN A 37 -20.90 12.82 -2.86
C ASN A 37 -19.65 12.79 -1.96
N LEU A 38 -18.47 12.58 -2.53
CA LEU A 38 -17.22 12.44 -1.78
C LEU A 38 -16.89 13.65 -0.91
N ASP A 39 -17.24 14.87 -1.33
CA ASP A 39 -16.99 16.12 -0.61
C ASP A 39 -18.15 16.54 0.30
N LYS A 40 -19.29 15.86 0.26
CA LYS A 40 -20.47 16.17 1.08
C LYS A 40 -20.42 15.56 2.49
N PHE A 41 -19.53 14.60 2.73
CA PHE A 41 -19.33 14.06 4.07
C PHE A 41 -18.75 15.16 4.97
N PRO A 42 -19.24 15.30 6.22
CA PRO A 42 -18.64 16.19 7.21
C PRO A 42 -17.13 15.98 7.27
N ILE A 43 -16.39 17.08 7.39
CA ILE A 43 -14.94 17.02 7.46
C ILE A 43 -14.51 16.42 8.80
N PHE A 44 -13.62 15.44 8.77
CA PHE A 44 -12.96 14.93 9.96
C PHE A 44 -11.72 15.80 10.28
N SER A 45 -11.45 16.06 11.56
CA SER A 45 -10.43 17.03 11.98
C SER A 45 -9.05 16.78 11.36
N ASP A 46 -8.62 15.52 11.29
CA ASP A 46 -7.34 15.15 10.68
C ASP A 46 -7.28 15.47 9.17
N GLU A 47 -8.40 15.38 8.44
CA GLU A 47 -8.42 15.70 7.00
C GLU A 47 -8.01 17.16 6.78
N GLY A 48 -8.52 18.07 7.61
CA GLY A 48 -8.16 19.49 7.54
C GLY A 48 -6.67 19.71 7.78
N ILE A 49 -6.08 19.00 8.74
CA ILE A 49 -4.64 19.08 9.04
C ILE A 49 -3.81 18.56 7.86
N TYR A 50 -4.13 17.38 7.34
CA TYR A 50 -3.37 16.75 6.26
C TYR A 50 -3.47 17.53 4.95
N ILE A 51 -4.67 18.03 4.62
CA ILE A 51 -4.88 18.90 3.46
C ILE A 51 -4.09 20.22 3.61
N ARG A 52 -4.09 20.82 4.81
CA ARG A 52 -3.33 22.04 5.07
C ARG A 52 -1.83 21.80 4.90
N TRP A 53 -1.30 20.71 5.45
CA TRP A 53 0.10 20.32 5.25
C TRP A 53 0.45 20.15 3.78
N ALA A 54 -0.39 19.47 3.01
CA ALA A 54 -0.18 19.31 1.57
C ALA A 54 -0.21 20.65 0.82
N LYS A 55 -1.09 21.59 1.19
CA LYS A 55 -1.10 22.95 0.63
C LYS A 55 0.19 23.72 0.93
N VAL A 56 0.66 23.67 2.17
CA VAL A 56 1.92 24.35 2.56
C VAL A 56 3.10 23.73 1.81
N ALA A 57 3.20 22.40 1.79
CA ALA A 57 4.24 21.66 1.07
C ALA A 57 4.20 21.88 -0.45
N TRP A 58 3.02 22.19 -1.00
CA TRP A 58 2.86 22.54 -2.41
C TRP A 58 3.48 23.91 -2.72
N HIS A 59 3.19 24.93 -1.90
CA HIS A 59 3.63 26.30 -2.15
C HIS A 59 5.05 26.61 -1.65
N ASP A 60 5.57 25.84 -0.69
CA ASP A 60 6.94 25.97 -0.19
C ASP A 60 7.62 24.59 -0.11
N ALA A 61 8.66 24.42 -0.93
CA ALA A 61 9.42 23.18 -1.01
C ALA A 61 10.17 22.85 0.30
N SER A 62 10.50 23.84 1.11
CA SER A 62 11.16 23.68 2.41
C SER A 62 10.26 22.93 3.40
N TRP A 63 8.94 23.01 3.21
CA TRP A 63 7.93 22.37 4.05
C TRP A 63 7.40 21.05 3.49
N ARG A 64 8.08 20.42 2.53
CA ARG A 64 7.67 19.09 2.01
C ARG A 64 7.55 18.02 3.10
N PHE A 65 8.28 18.16 4.20
CA PHE A 65 8.24 17.23 5.33
C PHE A 65 7.45 17.78 6.53
N ILE A 66 6.57 18.77 6.34
CA ILE A 66 5.82 19.44 7.41
C ILE A 66 5.05 18.47 8.32
N SER A 67 4.52 17.36 7.79
CA SER A 67 3.81 16.35 8.59
C SER A 67 4.67 15.71 9.69
N MET A 68 5.99 15.71 9.52
CA MET A 68 6.91 15.19 10.53
C MET A 68 6.99 16.07 11.77
N THR A 69 6.56 17.33 11.70
CA THR A 69 6.44 18.18 12.89
C THR A 69 5.48 17.59 13.92
N ASP A 70 4.52 16.75 13.49
CA ASP A 70 3.63 15.95 14.35
C ASP A 70 3.94 14.44 14.28
N GLY A 71 5.14 14.06 13.84
CA GLY A 71 5.59 12.67 13.79
C GLY A 71 4.89 11.79 12.74
N LYS A 72 4.26 12.39 11.72
CA LYS A 72 3.61 11.67 10.62
C LYS A 72 4.50 11.62 9.38
N GLN A 73 4.61 10.43 8.76
CA GLN A 73 5.38 10.22 7.54
C GLN A 73 4.75 10.95 6.33
N PRO A 74 5.53 11.28 5.28
CA PRO A 74 5.14 12.32 4.34
C PRO A 74 4.30 11.85 3.14
N LEU A 75 4.05 10.54 2.97
CA LEU A 75 3.44 10.02 1.75
C LEU A 75 2.06 10.63 1.48
N GLN A 76 1.20 10.75 2.50
CA GLN A 76 -0.12 11.36 2.32
C GLN A 76 0.00 12.83 1.94
N THR A 77 0.88 13.58 2.61
CA THR A 77 1.17 14.98 2.30
C THR A 77 1.58 15.13 0.84
N TRP A 78 2.53 14.33 0.36
CA TRP A 78 3.03 14.37 -1.02
C TRP A 78 1.99 13.90 -2.03
N GLY A 79 1.33 12.77 -1.75
CA GLY A 79 0.33 12.17 -2.63
C GLY A 79 -0.91 13.03 -2.81
N THR A 80 -1.20 13.94 -1.88
CA THR A 80 -2.32 14.89 -1.98
C THR A 80 -1.99 16.08 -2.89
N ILE A 81 -0.72 16.47 -3.06
CA ILE A 81 -0.31 17.65 -3.84
C ILE A 81 -0.79 17.60 -5.30
N PRO A 82 -0.63 16.49 -6.06
CA PRO A 82 -1.15 16.42 -7.43
C PRO A 82 -2.65 16.69 -7.51
N PHE A 83 -3.44 16.17 -6.56
CA PHE A 83 -4.89 16.40 -6.54
C PHE A 83 -5.24 17.85 -6.18
N LEU A 84 -4.47 18.49 -5.30
CA LEU A 84 -4.65 19.92 -4.99
C LEU A 84 -4.38 20.80 -6.21
N LYS A 85 -3.45 20.40 -7.09
CA LYS A 85 -3.21 21.10 -8.36
C LYS A 85 -4.34 20.90 -9.36
N LEU A 86 -4.96 19.71 -9.39
CA LEU A 86 -6.08 19.40 -10.28
C LEU A 86 -7.40 20.02 -9.81
N PHE A 87 -7.59 20.14 -8.49
CA PHE A 87 -8.81 20.67 -7.85
C PHE A 87 -8.48 21.75 -6.82
N PRO A 88 -7.91 22.90 -7.23
CA PRO A 88 -7.44 23.94 -6.31
C PRO A 88 -8.58 24.54 -5.47
N ASP A 89 -9.78 24.63 -6.07
CA ASP A 89 -10.97 25.24 -5.44
C ASP A 89 -11.71 24.28 -4.48
N ASN A 90 -11.42 22.97 -4.54
CA ASN A 90 -12.04 21.97 -3.68
C ASN A 90 -10.99 21.09 -3.01
N ALA A 91 -10.37 21.65 -1.97
CA ALA A 91 -9.28 21.01 -1.25
C ALA A 91 -9.71 19.74 -0.50
N LEU A 92 -10.96 19.66 -0.05
CA LEU A 92 -11.49 18.47 0.61
C LEU A 92 -11.61 17.31 -0.39
N LEU A 93 -12.16 17.56 -1.58
CA LEU A 93 -12.16 16.60 -2.67
C LEU A 93 -10.74 16.15 -3.01
N ALA A 94 -9.81 17.08 -3.20
CA ALA A 94 -8.42 16.77 -3.49
C ALA A 94 -7.76 15.85 -2.44
N GLY A 95 -7.97 16.15 -1.15
CA GLY A 95 -7.51 15.32 -0.05
C GLY A 95 -8.10 13.92 -0.09
N ARG A 96 -9.40 13.79 -0.35
CA ARG A 96 -10.10 12.50 -0.38
C ARG A 96 -9.75 11.66 -1.62
N LEU A 97 -9.41 12.29 -2.74
CA LEU A 97 -8.94 11.59 -3.95
C LEU A 97 -7.62 10.83 -3.74
N PHE A 98 -6.76 11.27 -2.81
CA PHE A 98 -5.62 10.46 -2.38
C PHE A 98 -6.08 9.11 -1.84
N ALA A 99 -7.04 9.11 -0.91
CA ALA A 99 -7.55 7.89 -0.29
C ALA A 99 -8.30 6.98 -1.28
N VAL A 100 -9.06 7.57 -2.21
CA VAL A 100 -9.71 6.81 -3.29
C VAL A 100 -8.67 6.15 -4.20
N THR A 101 -7.56 6.84 -4.48
CA THR A 101 -6.50 6.30 -5.35
C THR A 101 -5.74 5.17 -4.66
N THR A 102 -5.39 5.32 -3.39
CA THR A 102 -4.74 4.27 -2.62
C THR A 102 -5.67 3.09 -2.34
N GLY A 103 -6.97 3.35 -2.08
CA GLY A 103 -7.99 2.31 -1.98
C GLY A 103 -8.16 1.54 -3.29
N PHE A 104 -8.07 2.20 -4.45
CA PHE A 104 -8.08 1.52 -5.74
C PHE A 104 -6.84 0.65 -5.94
N ALA A 105 -5.67 1.14 -5.52
CA ALA A 105 -4.46 0.34 -5.50
C ALA A 105 -4.60 -0.89 -4.60
N ALA A 106 -5.27 -0.78 -3.44
CA ALA A 106 -5.60 -1.91 -2.58
C ALA A 106 -6.55 -2.91 -3.29
N LEU A 107 -7.61 -2.43 -3.95
CA LEU A 107 -8.53 -3.29 -4.73
C LEU A 107 -7.80 -4.09 -5.81
N ILE A 108 -6.89 -3.46 -6.57
CA ILE A 108 -6.07 -4.15 -7.58
C ILE A 108 -5.16 -5.18 -6.91
N GLY A 109 -4.55 -4.84 -5.78
CA GLY A 109 -3.73 -5.76 -4.98
C GLY A 109 -4.55 -6.97 -4.53
N THR A 110 -5.76 -6.75 -4.03
CA THR A 110 -6.67 -7.80 -3.55
C THR A 110 -7.11 -8.71 -4.69
N PHE A 111 -7.47 -8.15 -5.84
CA PHE A 111 -7.74 -8.93 -7.04
C PHE A 111 -6.52 -9.79 -7.41
N SER A 112 -5.33 -9.19 -7.43
CA SER A 112 -4.10 -9.83 -7.87
C SER A 112 -3.68 -10.99 -6.95
N ILE A 113 -3.74 -10.82 -5.63
CA ILE A 113 -3.38 -11.87 -4.68
C ILE A 113 -4.38 -13.03 -4.69
N LEU A 114 -5.68 -12.74 -4.78
CA LEU A 114 -6.70 -13.77 -4.86
C LEU A 114 -6.64 -14.52 -6.19
N PHE A 115 -6.39 -13.81 -7.29
CA PHE A 115 -6.17 -14.43 -8.59
C PHE A 115 -4.96 -15.36 -8.56
N PHE A 116 -3.86 -14.91 -7.97
CA PHE A 116 -2.61 -15.67 -7.88
C PHE A 116 -2.74 -16.94 -7.01
N LEU A 117 -3.49 -16.88 -5.91
CA LEU A 117 -3.64 -17.99 -4.96
C LEU A 117 -4.78 -18.94 -5.33
N PHE A 118 -5.91 -18.41 -5.77
CA PHE A 118 -7.18 -19.15 -5.85
C PHE A 118 -7.87 -19.03 -7.22
N GLY A 119 -7.30 -18.30 -8.16
CA GLY A 119 -7.83 -18.14 -9.51
C GLY A 119 -8.91 -17.06 -9.64
N LYS A 120 -9.46 -16.94 -10.84
CA LYS A 120 -10.30 -15.80 -11.26
C LYS A 120 -11.61 -15.65 -10.49
N THR A 121 -12.28 -16.74 -10.17
CA THR A 121 -13.58 -16.68 -9.47
C THR A 121 -13.41 -16.04 -8.09
N SER A 122 -12.43 -16.50 -7.33
CA SER A 122 -12.09 -15.96 -6.01
C SER A 122 -11.64 -14.50 -6.09
N ALA A 123 -10.89 -14.12 -7.14
CA ALA A 123 -10.50 -12.73 -7.37
C ALA A 123 -11.71 -11.82 -7.59
N LEU A 124 -12.66 -12.23 -8.43
CA LEU A 124 -13.87 -11.46 -8.73
C LEU A 124 -14.77 -11.33 -7.50
N ILE A 125 -14.99 -12.44 -6.78
CA ILE A 125 -15.78 -12.44 -5.54
C ILE A 125 -15.10 -11.58 -4.47
N GLY A 126 -13.80 -11.75 -4.23
CA GLY A 126 -13.09 -10.98 -3.21
C GLY A 126 -12.98 -9.50 -3.54
N SER A 127 -12.84 -9.11 -4.81
CA SER A 127 -12.93 -7.71 -5.23
C SER A 127 -14.33 -7.14 -4.99
N PHE A 128 -15.39 -7.90 -5.28
CA PHE A 128 -16.75 -7.49 -4.94
C PHE A 128 -16.92 -7.29 -3.43
N LEU A 129 -16.45 -8.24 -2.62
CA LEU A 129 -16.47 -8.13 -1.15
C LEU A 129 -15.69 -6.92 -0.65
N TYR A 130 -14.50 -6.65 -1.19
CA TYR A 130 -13.73 -5.44 -0.87
C TYR A 130 -14.56 -4.16 -1.12
N ILE A 131 -15.23 -4.09 -2.27
CA ILE A 131 -16.03 -2.93 -2.67
C ILE A 131 -17.19 -2.70 -1.68
N ILE A 132 -17.93 -3.74 -1.31
CA ILE A 132 -19.13 -3.59 -0.46
C ILE A 132 -18.83 -3.55 1.03
N THR A 133 -17.63 -3.96 1.46
CA THR A 133 -17.25 -3.99 2.88
C THR A 133 -17.28 -2.55 3.44
N PRO A 134 -18.12 -2.26 4.45
CA PRO A 134 -18.31 -0.90 4.96
C PRO A 134 -17.02 -0.24 5.43
N PHE A 135 -16.12 -1.02 6.04
CA PHE A 135 -14.84 -0.53 6.53
C PHE A 135 -13.98 0.05 5.40
N PHE A 136 -13.74 -0.72 4.32
CA PHE A 136 -12.99 -0.22 3.17
C PHE A 136 -13.73 0.92 2.46
N LEU A 137 -15.06 0.84 2.35
CA LEU A 137 -15.85 1.91 1.75
C LEU A 137 -15.67 3.24 2.51
N PHE A 138 -15.65 3.20 3.84
CA PHE A 138 -15.49 4.40 4.66
C PHE A 138 -14.06 4.96 4.58
N PHE A 139 -13.04 4.12 4.84
CA PHE A 139 -11.64 4.58 4.88
C PHE A 139 -11.04 4.92 3.51
N ASP A 140 -11.58 4.36 2.42
CA ASP A 140 -11.17 4.76 1.05
C ASP A 140 -11.77 6.12 0.63
N ARG A 141 -12.65 6.72 1.43
CA ARG A 141 -13.34 7.98 1.11
C ARG A 141 -12.93 9.17 1.98
N ILE A 142 -12.22 8.92 3.06
CA ILE A 142 -11.77 9.96 3.99
C ILE A 142 -10.28 10.18 3.74
N SER A 143 -9.83 11.43 3.76
CA SER A 143 -8.41 11.79 3.56
C SER A 143 -7.57 11.37 4.76
N LEU A 144 -7.37 10.07 4.94
CA LEU A 144 -6.47 9.46 5.91
C LEU A 144 -5.46 8.57 5.18
N VAL A 145 -4.32 8.32 5.81
CA VAL A 145 -3.27 7.47 5.25
C VAL A 145 -3.63 5.97 5.28
N ASP A 146 -4.66 5.57 6.03
CA ASP A 146 -4.98 4.18 6.32
C ASP A 146 -5.34 3.35 5.07
N SER A 147 -5.98 3.95 4.06
CA SER A 147 -6.20 3.31 2.76
C SER A 147 -4.88 3.02 2.03
N GLY A 148 -3.89 3.91 2.15
CA GLY A 148 -2.51 3.69 1.69
C GLY A 148 -1.79 2.58 2.46
N VAL A 149 -1.96 2.53 3.77
CA VAL A 149 -1.41 1.43 4.59
C VAL A 149 -2.02 0.09 4.20
N ASN A 150 -3.33 0.04 3.95
CA ASN A 150 -4.03 -1.15 3.46
C ASN A 150 -3.50 -1.61 2.10
N ALA A 151 -3.30 -0.67 1.15
CA ALA A 151 -2.67 -0.99 -0.12
C ALA A 151 -1.25 -1.57 0.08
N GLY A 152 -0.45 -0.95 0.95
CA GLY A 152 0.87 -1.44 1.31
C GLY A 152 0.85 -2.86 1.86
N PHE A 153 -0.06 -3.17 2.77
CA PHE A 153 -0.25 -4.52 3.31
C PHE A 153 -0.47 -5.55 2.20
N VAL A 154 -1.48 -5.32 1.36
CA VAL A 154 -1.88 -6.27 0.33
C VAL A 154 -0.77 -6.49 -0.70
N TRP A 155 -0.11 -5.43 -1.15
CA TRP A 155 0.98 -5.53 -2.13
C TRP A 155 2.25 -6.16 -1.57
N ILE A 156 2.66 -5.81 -0.35
CA ILE A 156 3.81 -6.44 0.31
C ILE A 156 3.54 -7.93 0.51
N LEU A 157 2.33 -8.29 0.94
CA LEU A 157 1.94 -9.70 1.11
C LEU A 157 1.98 -10.46 -0.22
N LEU A 158 1.38 -9.91 -1.28
CA LEU A 158 1.43 -10.51 -2.61
C LEU A 158 2.88 -10.73 -3.07
N LEU A 159 3.71 -9.69 -3.01
CA LEU A 159 5.07 -9.72 -3.54
C LEU A 159 5.99 -10.64 -2.72
N THR A 160 5.81 -10.73 -1.40
CA THR A 160 6.55 -11.68 -0.56
C THR A 160 6.18 -13.13 -0.89
N ILE A 161 4.89 -13.43 -1.11
CA ILE A 161 4.46 -14.77 -1.55
C ILE A 161 5.02 -15.10 -2.95
N VAL A 162 4.95 -14.16 -3.90
CA VAL A 162 5.51 -14.34 -5.26
C VAL A 162 7.03 -14.55 -5.19
N LEU A 163 7.72 -13.81 -4.32
CA LEU A 163 9.16 -13.96 -4.10
C LEU A 163 9.49 -15.33 -3.50
N ALA A 164 8.73 -15.81 -2.53
CA ALA A 164 8.91 -17.14 -1.94
C ALA A 164 8.68 -18.27 -2.95
N LYS A 165 7.70 -18.10 -3.86
CA LYS A 165 7.37 -19.09 -4.90
C LYS A 165 8.44 -19.15 -6.01
N TYR A 166 8.83 -18.00 -6.57
CA TYR A 166 9.67 -17.95 -7.77
C TYR A 166 11.13 -17.57 -7.53
N ARG A 167 11.44 -16.91 -6.40
CA ARG A 167 12.80 -16.53 -5.98
C ARG A 167 13.56 -15.75 -7.07
N LYS A 168 12.87 -14.76 -7.64
CA LYS A 168 13.37 -13.91 -8.71
C LYS A 168 13.86 -12.56 -8.18
N LEU A 169 14.97 -12.08 -8.76
CA LEU A 169 15.55 -10.79 -8.40
C LEU A 169 14.58 -9.64 -8.69
N GLU A 170 13.88 -9.68 -9.81
CA GLU A 170 12.95 -8.63 -10.22
C GLU A 170 11.82 -8.46 -9.19
N THR A 171 11.28 -9.57 -8.66
CA THR A 171 10.27 -9.52 -7.60
C THR A 171 10.83 -8.90 -6.32
N ALA A 172 12.09 -9.22 -5.96
CA ALA A 172 12.73 -8.65 -4.79
C ALA A 172 12.95 -7.14 -4.91
N LEU A 173 13.36 -6.67 -6.10
CA LEU A 173 13.50 -5.24 -6.36
C LEU A 173 12.15 -4.53 -6.24
N ILE A 174 11.11 -5.05 -6.90
CA ILE A 174 9.75 -4.48 -6.85
C ILE A 174 9.23 -4.46 -5.39
N LEU A 175 9.42 -5.54 -4.63
CA LEU A 175 9.05 -5.59 -3.21
C LEU A 175 9.75 -4.51 -2.39
N GLY A 176 11.05 -4.29 -2.63
CA GLY A 176 11.81 -3.24 -1.93
C GLY A 176 11.30 -1.84 -2.24
N PHE A 177 11.04 -1.54 -3.52
CA PHE A 177 10.48 -0.24 -3.93
C PHE A 177 9.07 -0.01 -3.38
N VAL A 178 8.17 -0.99 -3.53
CA VAL A 178 6.79 -0.91 -3.06
C VAL A 178 6.76 -0.78 -1.54
N GLY A 179 7.50 -1.62 -0.82
CA GLY A 179 7.53 -1.55 0.63
C GLY A 179 8.20 -0.28 1.16
N GLY A 180 9.27 0.20 0.51
CA GLY A 180 9.88 1.50 0.83
C GLY A 180 8.92 2.67 0.62
N PHE A 181 8.18 2.68 -0.48
CA PHE A 181 7.16 3.68 -0.76
C PHE A 181 6.08 3.71 0.33
N PHE A 182 5.55 2.55 0.73
CA PHE A 182 4.54 2.49 1.79
C PHE A 182 5.09 2.71 3.20
N LEU A 183 6.39 2.50 3.44
CA LEU A 183 7.03 2.92 4.70
C LEU A 183 7.04 4.45 4.88
N LEU A 184 6.90 5.22 3.80
CA LEU A 184 6.67 6.66 3.86
C LEU A 184 5.20 7.01 4.23
N ALA A 185 4.32 6.02 4.32
CA ALA A 185 2.93 6.19 4.74
C ALA A 185 2.79 6.11 6.27
N LYS A 186 3.30 5.03 6.86
CA LYS A 186 3.21 4.77 8.30
C LYS A 186 4.28 3.78 8.75
N SER A 187 4.82 3.99 9.95
CA SER A 187 5.80 3.09 10.60
C SER A 187 5.27 1.66 10.76
N SER A 188 3.95 1.49 10.94
CA SER A 188 3.29 0.20 11.08
C SER A 188 3.45 -0.72 9.86
N VAL A 189 3.79 -0.18 8.68
CA VAL A 189 4.08 -0.97 7.47
C VAL A 189 5.27 -1.94 7.68
N ARG A 190 6.16 -1.66 8.65
CA ARG A 190 7.24 -2.58 9.05
C ARG A 190 6.71 -3.95 9.49
N ILE A 191 5.52 -4.01 10.09
CA ILE A 191 4.89 -5.26 10.53
C ILE A 191 4.65 -6.20 9.33
N PHE A 192 4.34 -5.64 8.15
CA PHE A 192 4.07 -6.44 6.95
C PHE A 192 5.34 -7.11 6.42
N PHE A 193 6.50 -6.47 6.56
CA PHE A 193 7.79 -7.10 6.31
C PHE A 193 8.10 -8.19 7.33
N MET A 194 7.75 -7.99 8.61
CA MET A 194 7.93 -9.04 9.63
C MET A 194 7.12 -10.30 9.28
N LEU A 195 5.89 -10.14 8.79
CA LEU A 195 5.10 -11.27 8.26
C LEU A 195 5.76 -11.94 7.06
N GLY A 196 6.42 -11.14 6.21
CA GLY A 196 7.21 -11.62 5.06
C GLY A 196 8.26 -12.67 5.42
N VAL A 197 8.84 -12.60 6.62
CA VAL A 197 9.85 -13.57 7.10
C VAL A 197 9.30 -15.00 7.09
N PHE A 198 8.01 -15.18 7.37
CA PHE A 198 7.39 -16.49 7.49
C PHE A 198 6.86 -17.07 6.16
N THR A 199 6.90 -16.31 5.06
CA THR A 199 6.33 -16.77 3.79
C THR A 199 6.96 -18.02 3.17
N PRO A 200 8.25 -18.39 3.41
CA PRO A 200 8.78 -19.68 2.98
C PRO A 200 8.02 -20.88 3.54
N LEU A 201 7.35 -20.74 4.69
CA LEU A 201 6.54 -21.80 5.30
C LEU A 201 5.35 -22.22 4.41
N LEU A 202 4.94 -21.39 3.44
CA LEU A 202 3.91 -21.74 2.47
C LEU A 202 4.40 -22.72 1.39
N PHE A 203 5.72 -22.88 1.23
CA PHE A 203 6.35 -23.65 0.16
C PHE A 203 7.37 -24.66 0.70
N LEU A 204 6.96 -25.42 1.72
CA LEU A 204 7.79 -26.46 2.32
C LEU A 204 8.07 -27.59 1.31
N GLU A 205 9.29 -28.11 1.37
CA GLU A 205 9.80 -29.17 0.52
C GLU A 205 10.21 -30.35 1.41
N LYS A 206 9.97 -31.58 0.95
CA LYS A 206 10.34 -32.79 1.71
C LYS A 206 11.86 -32.99 1.80
N ASP A 207 12.59 -32.59 0.77
CA ASP A 207 14.05 -32.63 0.74
C ASP A 207 14.63 -31.43 1.50
N TRP A 208 15.27 -31.72 2.63
CA TRP A 208 15.89 -30.72 3.50
C TRP A 208 16.96 -29.86 2.79
N LYS A 209 17.77 -30.44 1.91
CA LYS A 209 18.81 -29.68 1.19
C LYS A 209 18.18 -28.67 0.23
N LYS A 210 17.12 -29.09 -0.46
CA LYS A 210 16.35 -28.22 -1.36
C LYS A 210 15.59 -27.14 -0.57
N LEU A 211 15.00 -27.49 0.57
CA LEU A 211 14.34 -26.56 1.47
C LEU A 211 15.31 -25.46 1.94
N LEU A 212 16.48 -25.84 2.45
CA LEU A 212 17.50 -24.89 2.90
C LEU A 212 17.98 -23.97 1.79
N LYS A 213 18.28 -24.52 0.60
CA LYS A 213 18.70 -23.73 -0.57
C LYS A 213 17.63 -22.71 -0.97
N ASN A 214 16.37 -23.13 -1.01
CA ASN A 214 15.25 -22.28 -1.35
C ASN A 214 15.01 -21.18 -0.31
N ALA A 215 15.10 -21.53 0.98
CA ALA A 215 14.98 -20.58 2.09
C ALA A 215 16.12 -19.56 2.06
N LEU A 216 17.38 -20.00 1.88
CA LEU A 216 18.54 -19.11 1.79
C LEU A 216 18.39 -18.11 0.63
N ASN A 217 18.03 -18.61 -0.57
CA ASN A 217 17.79 -17.74 -1.73
C ASN A 217 16.67 -16.73 -1.47
N TYR A 218 15.59 -17.17 -0.82
CA TYR A 218 14.51 -16.27 -0.42
C TYR A 218 15.01 -15.19 0.54
N TYR A 219 15.69 -15.56 1.62
CA TYR A 219 16.14 -14.60 2.64
C TYR A 219 17.20 -13.62 2.11
N LEU A 220 18.08 -14.05 1.21
CA LEU A 220 19.03 -13.15 0.54
C LEU A 220 18.29 -12.10 -0.32
N LEU A 221 17.33 -12.54 -1.13
CA LEU A 221 16.53 -11.65 -1.97
C LEU A 221 15.62 -10.75 -1.14
N PHE A 222 14.99 -11.28 -0.10
CA PHE A 222 14.16 -10.52 0.83
C PHE A 222 14.98 -9.49 1.62
N GLY A 223 16.21 -9.85 2.02
CA GLY A 223 17.18 -8.93 2.61
C GLY A 223 17.52 -7.76 1.68
N LEU A 224 17.72 -8.04 0.38
CA LEU A 224 17.89 -6.98 -0.62
C LEU A 224 16.65 -6.06 -0.70
N SER A 225 15.44 -6.62 -0.68
CA SER A 225 14.20 -5.83 -0.62
C SER A 225 14.16 -4.92 0.60
N LEU A 226 14.55 -5.44 1.78
CA LEU A 226 14.61 -4.65 3.02
C LEU A 226 15.62 -3.50 2.92
N ILE A 227 16.80 -3.75 2.35
CA ILE A 227 17.81 -2.69 2.15
C ILE A 227 17.23 -1.57 1.27
N ILE A 228 16.62 -1.91 0.13
CA ILE A 228 16.01 -0.91 -0.76
C ILE A 228 14.89 -0.14 -0.03
N ALA A 229 14.02 -0.86 0.68
CA ALA A 229 12.93 -0.25 1.43
C ALA A 229 13.44 0.71 2.51
N LEU A 230 14.52 0.35 3.21
CA LEU A 230 15.17 1.20 4.19
C LEU A 230 15.86 2.41 3.55
N VAL A 231 16.51 2.26 2.40
CA VAL A 231 17.09 3.39 1.65
C VAL A 231 16.02 4.43 1.33
N ILE A 232 14.86 3.99 0.82
CA ILE A 232 13.72 4.88 0.53
C ILE A 232 13.16 5.49 1.83
N TYR A 233 12.99 4.70 2.88
CA TYR A 233 12.52 5.19 4.18
C TYR A 233 13.44 6.28 4.76
N ASN A 234 14.75 6.18 4.54
CA ASN A 234 15.75 7.14 5.01
C ASN A 234 15.71 8.50 4.28
N VAL A 235 14.98 8.65 3.17
CA VAL A 235 14.72 9.98 2.56
C VAL A 235 14.12 10.96 3.57
N GLN A 236 13.41 10.45 4.57
CA GLN A 236 12.83 11.25 5.64
C GLN A 236 13.85 11.95 6.54
N ARG A 237 15.11 11.49 6.57
CA ARG A 237 16.21 12.13 7.32
C ARG A 237 16.64 13.48 6.74
N LEU A 238 16.19 13.82 5.53
CA LEU A 238 16.34 15.16 4.97
C LEU A 238 15.56 16.21 5.78
N SER A 239 14.61 15.78 6.61
CA SER A 239 13.88 16.66 7.53
C SER A 239 14.57 16.71 8.90
N PRO A 240 14.74 17.90 9.50
CA PRO A 240 15.22 18.03 10.87
C PRO A 240 14.18 17.58 11.91
N PHE A 241 13.00 17.12 11.49
CA PHE A 241 11.89 16.69 12.34
C PHE A 241 11.74 15.17 12.42
N PHE A 242 12.59 14.40 11.76
CA PHE A 242 12.44 12.94 11.65
C PHE A 242 12.36 12.22 13.02
N GLN A 243 13.07 12.71 14.03
CA GLN A 243 13.03 12.20 15.40
C GLN A 243 11.64 12.23 16.05
N PHE A 244 10.74 13.11 15.60
CA PHE A 244 9.38 13.17 16.14
C PHE A 244 8.54 11.95 15.72
N VAL A 245 8.88 11.29 14.62
CA VAL A 245 8.22 10.05 14.20
C VAL A 245 8.41 8.97 15.26
N ASP A 246 9.64 8.77 15.73
CA ASP A 246 9.94 7.76 16.74
C ASP A 246 9.34 8.13 18.10
N LYS A 247 9.41 9.41 18.51
CA LYS A 247 8.74 9.88 19.74
C LYS A 247 7.23 9.66 19.71
N LYS A 248 6.58 9.93 18.57
CA LYS A 248 5.15 9.72 18.38
C LYS A 248 4.80 8.23 18.36
N ASN A 249 5.64 7.36 17.82
CA ASN A 249 5.39 5.91 17.88
C ASN A 249 5.40 5.40 19.32
N LEU A 250 6.28 5.91 20.18
CA LEU A 250 6.36 5.49 21.58
C LEU A 250 5.08 5.78 22.38
N SER A 251 4.30 6.82 22.03
CA SER A 251 3.03 7.09 22.71
C SER A 251 1.93 6.05 22.44
N PHE A 252 2.14 5.15 21.48
CA PHE A 252 1.20 4.08 21.12
C PHE A 252 1.68 2.68 21.53
N VAL A 253 2.86 2.59 22.15
CA VAL A 253 3.44 1.32 22.57
C VAL A 253 3.42 1.28 24.09
N MET A 254 2.74 0.27 24.64
CA MET A 254 2.80 -0.02 26.07
C MET A 254 4.20 -0.54 26.41
N GLY A 255 4.84 0.08 27.39
CA GLY A 255 6.13 -0.39 27.90
C GLY A 255 6.01 -1.75 28.58
N PHE A 256 7.09 -2.53 28.61
CA PHE A 256 7.08 -3.81 29.34
C PHE A 256 6.78 -3.61 30.83
N ASP A 257 7.31 -2.53 31.42
CA ASP A 257 7.06 -2.15 32.82
C ASP A 257 5.60 -1.70 33.06
N GLU A 258 4.92 -1.15 32.04
CA GLU A 258 3.50 -0.80 32.12
C GLU A 258 2.62 -2.04 31.99
N PHE A 259 3.01 -3.00 31.14
CA PHE A 259 2.30 -4.26 30.95
C PHE A 259 2.35 -5.16 32.20
N LEU A 260 3.43 -5.10 32.97
CA LEU A 260 3.62 -5.90 34.18
C LEU A 260 2.93 -5.32 35.43
N LYS A 261 2.40 -4.09 35.36
CA LYS A 261 1.64 -3.45 36.45
C LYS A 261 0.15 -3.75 36.32
#